data_AF-A0A1E8PVR0-F1
#
_entry.id   AF-A0A1E8PVR0-F1
#
_cell.length_a   1.000
_cell.length_b   1.000
_cell.length_c   1.000
_cell.angle_alpha   90.00
_cell.angle_beta   90.00
_cell.angle_gamma   90.00
#
_symmetry.space_group_name_H-M   'P 1'
#
loop_
_entity.id
_entity.type
_entity.pdbx_description
1 polymer ?
#
loop_
_entity_poly.entity_id
_entity_poly.type
_entity_poly.pdbx_seq_one_letter_code
_entity_poly.pdbx_strand_id
1 'polypeptide(L)'
;MTGPHPVRARDRHLRRLSTPRAAALAGVAFAVLFGAVLVLLRLASSDDGTLRLATVLMPFAGIAFLWFIGVIRDGLGALEDKFFSSVFLGSGLLFLAMSFASAAVIRGVLAARDAAGGVASDDLHAFGLGMATTLGSTYALRMAAVFMMSLATIWLKTRLMPTPLIVVSYAAALAVLLAVDVSPWMTVTFPVWVLIVSLAILTRRAAAPTPDTA
;
A
#
# COMPACT_ATOMS: atom_id res chain seq x y z
N MET A 1 -15.28 7.74 48.85
CA MET A 1 -16.08 7.30 47.68
C MET A 1 -15.95 8.34 46.58
N THR A 2 -14.98 8.18 45.70
CA THR A 2 -14.69 9.11 44.58
C THR A 2 -15.24 8.50 43.29
N GLY A 3 -16.29 9.12 42.73
CA GLY A 3 -16.90 8.69 41.47
C GLY A 3 -15.94 8.86 40.28
N PRO A 4 -16.08 8.06 39.21
CA PRO A 4 -15.19 8.14 38.05
C PRO A 4 -15.34 9.50 37.35
N HIS A 5 -14.22 10.22 37.23
CA HIS A 5 -14.15 11.55 36.61
C HIS A 5 -14.62 11.55 35.13
N PRO A 6 -15.61 12.38 34.74
CA PRO A 6 -16.20 12.41 33.39
C PRO A 6 -15.22 12.85 32.28
N VAL A 7 -14.10 13.49 32.64
CA VAL A 7 -13.06 13.95 31.70
C VAL A 7 -12.39 12.76 30.99
N ARG A 8 -12.17 11.63 31.67
CA ARG A 8 -11.50 10.45 31.09
C ARG A 8 -12.32 9.73 30.03
N ALA A 9 -13.66 9.83 30.07
CA ALA A 9 -14.53 9.22 29.08
C ALA A 9 -14.57 10.06 27.79
N ARG A 10 -14.65 11.39 27.93
CA ARG A 10 -14.66 12.34 26.82
C ARG A 10 -13.35 12.32 26.03
N ASP A 11 -12.20 12.27 26.70
CA ASP A 11 -10.88 12.17 26.04
C ASP A 11 -10.71 10.85 25.27
N ARG A 12 -11.26 9.76 25.82
CA ARG A 12 -11.24 8.44 25.17
C ARG A 12 -12.13 8.41 23.93
N HIS A 13 -13.25 9.13 23.97
CA HIS A 13 -14.16 9.32 22.82
C HIS A 13 -13.53 10.23 21.75
N LEU A 14 -12.92 11.34 22.14
CA LEU A 14 -12.24 12.26 21.21
C LEU A 14 -11.01 11.61 20.54
N ARG A 15 -10.20 10.84 21.29
CA ARG A 15 -9.11 10.00 20.71
C ARG A 15 -9.65 8.89 19.80
N ARG A 16 -10.83 8.32 20.09
CA ARG A 16 -11.49 7.34 19.22
C ARG A 16 -12.11 7.96 17.96
N LEU A 17 -12.38 9.26 17.91
CA LEU A 17 -13.03 9.90 16.76
C LEU A 17 -12.03 10.58 15.81
N SER A 18 -10.89 11.08 16.31
CA SER A 18 -9.86 11.72 15.48
C SER A 18 -8.88 10.73 14.84
N THR A 19 -8.49 9.68 15.56
CA THR A 19 -7.48 8.70 15.08
C THR A 19 -7.97 7.82 13.91
N PRO A 20 -9.24 7.33 13.87
CA PRO A 20 -9.65 6.37 12.83
C PRO A 20 -9.98 6.94 11.45
N ARG A 21 -10.37 8.22 11.34
CA ARG A 21 -10.68 8.85 10.05
C ARG A 21 -9.41 9.25 9.29
N ALA A 22 -8.44 9.84 10.00
CA ALA A 22 -7.09 10.09 9.46
C ALA A 22 -6.42 8.80 8.98
N ALA A 23 -6.69 7.70 9.69
CA ALA A 23 -6.24 6.35 9.37
C ALA A 23 -6.77 5.78 8.04
N ALA A 24 -8.07 5.88 7.74
CA ALA A 24 -8.61 5.35 6.49
C ALA A 24 -8.20 6.18 5.24
N LEU A 25 -7.87 7.45 5.44
CA LEU A 25 -7.28 8.30 4.41
C LEU A 25 -5.86 7.84 4.02
N ALA A 26 -5.14 7.12 4.89
CA ALA A 26 -3.79 6.65 4.59
C ALA A 26 -3.77 5.66 3.41
N GLY A 27 -4.75 4.74 3.34
CA GLY A 27 -4.84 3.79 2.21
C GLY A 27 -5.23 4.47 0.90
N VAL A 28 -6.11 5.48 0.95
CA VAL A 28 -6.43 6.31 -0.22
C VAL A 28 -5.20 7.11 -0.68
N ALA A 29 -4.50 7.75 0.25
CA ALA A 29 -3.27 8.49 -0.03
C ALA A 29 -2.20 7.58 -0.65
N PHE A 30 -2.02 6.37 -0.10
CA PHE A 30 -1.13 5.37 -0.68
C PHE A 30 -1.53 5.02 -2.12
N ALA A 31 -2.80 4.67 -2.35
CA ALA A 31 -3.27 4.26 -3.68
C ALA A 31 -3.06 5.37 -4.71
N VAL A 32 -3.34 6.63 -4.35
CA VAL A 32 -3.14 7.79 -5.23
C VAL A 32 -1.66 8.04 -5.47
N LEU A 33 -0.83 8.08 -4.42
CA LEU A 33 0.60 8.36 -4.54
C LEU A 33 1.33 7.25 -5.30
N PHE A 34 1.11 5.99 -4.94
CA PHE A 34 1.72 4.85 -5.62
C PHE A 34 1.22 4.71 -7.06
N GLY A 35 -0.09 4.92 -7.29
CA GLY A 35 -0.65 4.98 -8.63
C GLY A 35 0.00 6.08 -9.48
N ALA A 36 0.17 7.29 -8.93
CA ALA A 36 0.86 8.38 -9.60
C ALA A 36 2.32 8.01 -9.91
N VAL A 37 3.05 7.40 -8.98
CA VAL A 37 4.41 6.90 -9.22
C VAL A 37 4.45 5.92 -10.40
N LEU A 38 3.55 4.94 -10.44
CA LEU A 38 3.49 3.97 -11.55
C LEU A 38 3.18 4.64 -12.90
N VAL A 39 2.26 5.62 -12.91
CA VAL A 39 1.92 6.37 -14.12
C VAL A 39 3.12 7.20 -14.59
N LEU A 40 3.77 7.92 -13.68
CA LEU A 40 4.96 8.72 -14.01
C LEU A 40 6.08 7.83 -14.56
N LEU A 41 6.35 6.68 -13.94
CA LEU A 41 7.35 5.73 -14.43
C LEU A 41 7.04 5.19 -15.83
N ARG A 42 5.76 5.08 -16.22
CA ARG A 42 5.38 4.69 -17.59
C ARG A 42 5.48 5.82 -18.59
N LEU A 43 5.14 7.04 -18.19
CA LEU A 43 5.13 8.20 -19.07
C LEU A 43 6.53 8.78 -19.30
N ALA A 44 7.49 8.45 -18.44
CA ALA A 44 8.83 9.01 -18.48
C ALA A 44 9.72 8.46 -19.60
N SER A 45 9.16 8.11 -20.78
CA SER A 45 9.82 7.40 -21.88
C SER A 45 11.19 7.95 -22.26
N SER A 46 11.50 9.22 -21.98
CA SER A 46 12.86 9.76 -21.90
C SER A 46 12.97 11.00 -20.99
N ASP A 47 11.99 11.26 -20.13
CA ASP A 47 11.97 12.48 -19.30
C ASP A 47 12.52 12.21 -17.90
N ASP A 48 13.77 12.62 -17.71
CA ASP A 48 14.45 12.57 -16.43
C ASP A 48 13.68 13.34 -15.34
N GLY A 49 13.01 14.45 -15.68
CA GLY A 49 12.23 15.24 -14.73
C GLY A 49 11.08 14.42 -14.11
N THR A 50 10.32 13.73 -14.95
CA THR A 50 9.25 12.82 -14.54
C THR A 50 9.79 11.64 -13.71
N LEU A 51 10.94 11.05 -14.08
CA LEU A 51 11.59 10.01 -13.26
C LEU A 51 12.02 10.54 -11.87
N ARG A 52 12.56 11.76 -11.80
CA ARG A 52 12.91 12.41 -10.51
C ARG A 52 11.66 12.57 -9.66
N LEU A 53 10.56 13.05 -10.24
CA LEU A 53 9.33 13.25 -9.51
C LEU A 53 8.79 11.91 -8.98
N ALA A 54 8.77 10.86 -9.79
CA ALA A 54 8.32 9.53 -9.37
C ALA A 54 9.14 9.00 -8.18
N THR A 55 10.47 9.13 -8.24
CA THR A 55 11.37 8.68 -7.16
C THR A 55 11.23 9.52 -5.88
N VAL A 56 10.92 10.82 -5.99
CA VAL A 56 10.62 11.69 -4.84
C VAL A 56 9.29 11.34 -4.19
N LEU A 57 8.27 10.95 -4.97
CA LEU A 57 6.96 10.57 -4.44
C LEU A 57 6.95 9.20 -3.75
N MET A 58 7.84 8.28 -4.16
CA MET A 58 7.86 6.90 -3.67
C MET A 58 7.95 6.79 -2.12
N PRO A 59 8.85 7.50 -1.41
CA PRO A 59 8.89 7.46 0.06
C PRO A 59 7.59 7.89 0.73
N PHE A 60 6.91 8.92 0.20
CA PHE A 60 5.62 9.39 0.73
C PHE A 60 4.53 8.34 0.54
N ALA A 61 4.50 7.67 -0.62
CA ALA A 61 3.63 6.52 -0.83
C ALA A 61 3.92 5.44 0.23
N GLY A 62 5.19 5.13 0.46
CA GLY A 62 5.59 4.15 1.47
C GLY A 62 5.17 4.48 2.89
N ILE A 63 5.31 5.73 3.31
CA ILE A 63 4.82 6.19 4.62
C ILE A 63 3.31 5.98 4.73
N ALA A 64 2.55 6.37 3.70
CA ALA A 64 1.10 6.16 3.67
C ALA A 64 0.74 4.66 3.71
N PHE A 65 1.54 3.80 3.08
CA PHE A 65 1.37 2.35 3.13
C PHE A 65 1.59 1.77 4.52
N LEU A 66 2.62 2.22 5.23
CA LEU A 66 2.87 1.79 6.62
C LEU A 66 1.72 2.19 7.54
N TRP A 67 1.19 3.40 7.38
CA TRP A 67 -0.02 3.82 8.10
C TRP A 67 -1.22 2.96 7.74
N PHE A 68 -1.45 2.66 6.46
CA PHE A 68 -2.51 1.75 6.02
C PHE A 68 -2.40 0.37 6.68
N ILE A 69 -1.20 -0.22 6.75
CA ILE A 69 -0.96 -1.48 7.46
C ILE A 69 -1.37 -1.38 8.94
N GLY A 70 -0.96 -0.31 9.62
CA GLY A 70 -1.33 -0.08 11.02
C GLY A 70 -2.85 -0.05 11.21
N VAL A 71 -3.56 0.60 10.30
CA VAL A 71 -5.02 0.75 10.35
C VAL A 71 -5.76 -0.55 10.10
N ILE A 72 -5.28 -1.33 9.13
CA ILE A 72 -5.79 -2.67 8.89
C ILE A 72 -5.58 -3.50 10.15
N ARG A 73 -4.36 -3.53 10.68
CA ARG A 73 -3.98 -4.31 11.87
C ARG A 73 -4.78 -3.94 13.11
N ASP A 74 -5.02 -2.65 13.36
CA ASP A 74 -5.86 -2.18 14.46
C ASP A 74 -7.31 -2.72 14.36
N GLY A 75 -7.80 -2.94 13.12
CA GLY A 75 -9.12 -3.50 12.85
C GLY A 75 -9.23 -5.02 13.03
N LEU A 76 -8.11 -5.75 13.05
CA LEU A 76 -8.11 -7.23 13.14
C LEU A 76 -8.28 -7.74 14.58
N GLY A 77 -7.92 -6.92 15.58
CA GLY A 77 -8.09 -7.24 17.00
C GLY A 77 -7.26 -8.44 17.48
N ALA A 78 -7.67 -9.06 18.60
CA ALA A 78 -6.99 -10.19 19.22
C ALA A 78 -7.39 -11.58 18.66
N LEU A 79 -8.26 -11.60 17.65
CA LEU A 79 -8.86 -12.82 17.08
C LEU A 79 -8.05 -13.38 15.91
N GLU A 80 -6.91 -12.78 15.60
CA GLU A 80 -6.11 -13.13 14.43
C GLU A 80 -5.15 -14.28 14.73
N ASP A 81 -5.11 -15.24 13.80
CA ASP A 81 -4.14 -16.32 13.79
C ASP A 81 -2.74 -15.73 13.52
N LYS A 82 -1.82 -15.90 14.49
CA LYS A 82 -0.49 -15.27 14.49
C LYS A 82 0.30 -15.54 13.21
N PHE A 83 0.07 -16.69 12.57
CA PHE A 83 0.69 -17.05 11.30
C PHE A 83 0.30 -16.10 10.16
N PHE A 84 -0.99 -15.78 10.02
CA PHE A 84 -1.43 -14.89 8.94
C PHE A 84 -1.06 -13.44 9.21
N SER A 85 -1.05 -13.04 10.48
CA SER A 85 -0.61 -11.69 10.89
C SER A 85 0.88 -11.46 10.56
N SER A 86 1.74 -12.47 10.78
CA SER A 86 3.16 -12.37 10.44
C SER A 86 3.40 -12.36 8.93
N VAL A 87 2.67 -13.19 8.16
CA VAL A 87 2.76 -13.20 6.69
C VAL A 87 2.23 -11.89 6.11
N PHE A 88 1.14 -11.35 6.64
CA PHE A 88 0.59 -10.05 6.25
C PHE A 88 1.62 -8.93 6.45
N LEU A 89 2.18 -8.79 7.65
CA LEU A 89 3.19 -7.77 7.92
C LEU A 89 4.47 -7.99 7.11
N GLY A 90 4.96 -9.23 7.06
CA GLY A 90 6.18 -9.57 6.34
C GLY A 90 6.09 -9.27 4.85
N SER A 91 5.01 -9.71 4.20
CA SER A 91 4.79 -9.48 2.76
C SER A 91 4.58 -8.00 2.44
N GLY A 92 3.84 -7.26 3.26
CA GLY A 92 3.66 -5.81 3.09
C GLY A 92 4.97 -5.05 3.21
N LEU A 93 5.78 -5.35 4.23
CA LEU A 93 7.10 -4.71 4.41
C LEU A 93 8.08 -5.10 3.30
N LEU A 94 8.06 -6.35 2.83
CA LEU A 94 8.89 -6.78 1.69
C LEU A 94 8.49 -6.09 0.39
N PHE A 95 7.19 -5.97 0.10
CA PHE A 95 6.70 -5.17 -1.03
C PHE A 95 7.25 -3.74 -0.96
N LEU A 96 7.17 -3.12 0.22
CA LEU A 96 7.62 -1.75 0.41
C LEU A 96 9.14 -1.62 0.24
N ALA A 97 9.91 -2.51 0.84
CA ALA A 97 11.37 -2.53 0.74
C ALA A 97 11.84 -2.67 -0.72
N MET A 98 11.23 -3.60 -1.47
CA MET A 98 11.56 -3.80 -2.88
C MET A 98 11.14 -2.61 -3.75
N SER A 99 10.03 -1.94 -3.42
CA SER A 99 9.59 -0.71 -4.11
C SER A 99 10.54 0.47 -3.87
N PHE A 100 11.03 0.63 -2.64
CA PHE A 100 12.05 1.63 -2.30
C PHE A 100 13.38 1.32 -2.98
N ALA A 101 13.81 0.05 -3.00
CA ALA A 101 15.01 -0.36 -3.71
C ALA A 101 14.90 -0.06 -5.22
N SER A 102 13.76 -0.37 -5.84
CA SER A 102 13.47 -0.04 -7.25
C SER A 102 13.61 1.46 -7.52
N ALA A 103 12.96 2.31 -6.71
CA ALA A 103 13.06 3.76 -6.87
C ALA A 103 14.48 4.30 -6.61
N ALA A 104 15.20 3.73 -5.65
CA ALA A 104 16.58 4.08 -5.36
C ALA A 104 17.51 3.76 -6.53
N VAL A 105 17.32 2.62 -7.20
CA VAL A 105 18.08 2.25 -8.41
C VAL A 105 17.82 3.27 -9.52
N ILE A 106 16.56 3.60 -9.81
CA ILE A 106 16.21 4.62 -10.81
C ILE A 106 16.89 5.96 -10.49
N ARG A 107 16.81 6.39 -9.23
CA ARG A 107 17.44 7.65 -8.79
C ARG A 107 18.96 7.59 -8.88
N GLY A 108 19.57 6.45 -8.57
CA GLY A 108 21.00 6.22 -8.65
C GLY A 108 21.53 6.29 -10.08
N VAL A 109 20.84 5.66 -11.03
CA VAL A 109 21.16 5.78 -12.47
C VAL A 109 21.14 7.25 -12.88
N LEU A 110 20.11 7.99 -12.50
CA LEU A 110 19.98 9.39 -12.86
C LEU A 110 21.06 10.29 -12.24
N ALA A 111 21.41 10.04 -10.98
CA ALA A 111 22.53 10.73 -10.32
C ALA A 111 23.88 10.43 -11.02
N ALA A 112 24.09 9.19 -11.49
CA ALA A 112 25.26 8.83 -12.27
C ALA A 112 25.30 9.53 -13.63
N ARG A 113 24.15 9.69 -14.31
CA ARG A 113 24.05 10.47 -15.56
C ARG A 113 24.43 11.93 -15.33
N ASP A 114 23.89 12.56 -14.28
CA ASP A 114 24.19 13.95 -13.93
C ASP A 114 25.69 14.15 -13.68
N ALA A 115 26.31 13.23 -12.92
CA ALA A 115 27.73 13.27 -12.61
C ALA A 115 28.62 13.09 -13.85
N ALA A 116 28.15 12.35 -14.85
CA ALA A 116 28.83 12.12 -16.12
C ALA A 116 28.54 13.21 -17.18
N GLY A 117 27.93 14.34 -16.80
CA GLY A 117 27.61 15.43 -17.74
C GLY A 117 26.56 15.06 -18.78
N GLY A 118 25.67 14.10 -18.48
CA GLY A 118 24.63 13.62 -19.40
C GLY A 118 25.04 12.46 -20.30
N VAL A 119 26.31 12.03 -20.28
CA VAL A 119 26.82 10.90 -21.06
C VAL A 119 27.00 9.68 -20.15
N ALA A 120 25.89 9.05 -19.76
CA ALA A 120 25.97 7.75 -19.09
C ALA A 120 26.05 6.62 -20.11
N SER A 121 26.75 5.54 -19.77
CA SER A 121 26.77 4.34 -20.60
C SER A 121 25.36 3.75 -20.74
N ASP A 122 25.00 3.39 -21.97
CA ASP A 122 23.73 2.73 -22.27
C ASP A 122 23.57 1.43 -21.46
N ASP A 123 24.68 0.72 -21.22
CA ASP A 123 24.71 -0.50 -20.40
C ASP A 123 24.31 -0.24 -18.94
N LEU A 124 24.80 0.84 -18.32
CA LEU A 124 24.42 1.19 -16.95
C LEU A 124 22.94 1.55 -16.86
N HIS A 125 22.44 2.27 -17.87
CA HIS A 125 21.04 2.65 -17.93
C HIS A 125 20.13 1.43 -18.10
N ALA A 126 20.46 0.54 -19.05
CA ALA A 126 19.73 -0.70 -19.30
C ALA A 126 19.74 -1.62 -18.08
N PHE A 127 20.91 -1.80 -17.44
CA PHE A 127 21.04 -2.59 -16.22
C PHE A 127 20.20 -2.03 -15.07
N GLY A 128 20.29 -0.71 -14.82
CA GLY A 128 19.57 -0.07 -13.74
C GLY A 128 18.06 -0.11 -13.95
N LEU A 129 17.57 0.18 -15.16
CA LEU A 129 16.14 0.04 -15.48
C LEU A 129 15.67 -1.41 -15.35
N GLY A 130 16.43 -2.38 -15.87
CA GLY A 130 16.10 -3.81 -15.75
C GLY A 130 16.04 -4.30 -14.30
N MET A 131 16.96 -3.82 -13.45
CA MET A 131 16.93 -4.11 -12.02
C MET A 131 15.74 -3.45 -11.33
N ALA A 132 15.45 -2.19 -11.64
CA ALA A 132 14.31 -1.48 -11.08
C ALA A 132 12.98 -2.13 -11.46
N THR A 133 12.81 -2.57 -12.71
CA THR A 133 11.61 -3.27 -13.16
C THR A 133 11.48 -4.64 -12.50
N THR A 134 12.58 -5.38 -12.35
CA THR A 134 12.58 -6.69 -11.68
C THR A 134 12.22 -6.57 -10.20
N LEU A 135 12.80 -5.59 -9.50
CA LEU A 135 12.47 -5.32 -8.09
C LEU A 135 11.01 -4.88 -7.92
N GLY A 136 10.57 -3.88 -8.69
CA GLY A 136 9.28 -3.22 -8.50
C GLY A 136 8.09 -3.93 -9.15
N SER A 137 8.24 -4.40 -10.38
CA SER A 137 7.15 -5.07 -11.10
C SER A 137 7.13 -6.57 -10.82
N THR A 138 8.28 -7.25 -10.83
CA THR A 138 8.29 -8.72 -10.69
C THR A 138 8.22 -9.16 -9.22
N TYR A 139 9.16 -8.74 -8.37
CA TYR A 139 9.24 -9.23 -6.98
C TYR A 139 8.30 -8.51 -6.03
N ALA A 140 8.24 -7.17 -6.05
CA ALA A 140 7.38 -6.42 -5.14
C ALA A 140 5.91 -6.80 -5.33
N LEU A 141 5.41 -6.87 -6.57
CA LEU A 141 4.00 -7.24 -6.82
C LEU A 141 3.64 -8.66 -6.38
N ARG A 142 4.59 -9.62 -6.47
CA ARG A 142 4.36 -10.96 -5.90
C ARG A 142 4.19 -10.90 -4.39
N MET A 143 4.99 -10.09 -3.70
CA MET A 143 4.81 -9.85 -2.26
C MET A 143 3.50 -9.11 -1.97
N ALA A 144 3.09 -8.17 -2.82
CA ALA A 144 1.79 -7.52 -2.73
C ALA A 144 0.62 -8.50 -2.89
N ALA A 145 0.73 -9.49 -3.78
CA ALA A 145 -0.25 -10.56 -3.91
C ALA A 145 -0.35 -11.42 -2.63
N VAL A 146 0.78 -11.77 -2.01
CA VAL A 146 0.80 -12.48 -0.71
C VAL A 146 0.15 -11.63 0.39
N PHE A 147 0.38 -10.33 0.39
CA PHE A 147 -0.27 -9.38 1.29
C PHE A 147 -1.79 -9.38 1.10
N MET A 148 -2.28 -9.37 -0.14
CA MET A 148 -3.71 -9.44 -0.45
C MET A 148 -4.32 -10.79 -0.03
N MET A 149 -3.66 -11.92 -0.31
CA MET A 149 -4.16 -13.25 0.08
C MET A 149 -4.22 -13.43 1.59
N SER A 150 -3.19 -13.00 2.31
CA SER A 150 -3.17 -13.07 3.77
C SER A 150 -4.31 -12.23 4.36
N LEU A 151 -4.49 -10.99 3.92
CA LEU A 151 -5.58 -10.13 4.37
C LEU A 151 -6.96 -10.73 4.07
N ALA A 152 -7.17 -11.26 2.86
CA ALA A 152 -8.41 -11.94 2.50
C ALA A 152 -8.69 -13.16 3.41
N THR A 153 -7.66 -13.93 3.74
CA THR A 153 -7.77 -15.09 4.63
C THR A 153 -8.15 -14.68 6.04
N ILE A 154 -7.56 -13.59 6.54
CA ILE A 154 -7.89 -13.04 7.85
C ILE A 154 -9.36 -12.59 7.88
N TRP A 155 -9.82 -11.90 6.85
CA TRP A 155 -11.23 -11.49 6.73
C TRP A 155 -12.19 -12.67 6.66
N LEU A 156 -11.81 -13.74 5.98
CA LEU A 156 -12.59 -14.97 5.92
C LEU A 156 -12.74 -15.62 7.30
N LYS A 157 -11.64 -15.70 8.07
CA LYS A 157 -11.65 -16.27 9.43
C LYS A 157 -12.39 -15.40 10.44
N THR A 158 -12.22 -14.09 10.36
CA THR A 158 -12.76 -13.14 11.33
C THR A 158 -14.20 -12.69 11.02
N ARG A 159 -14.72 -12.99 9.82
CA ARG A 159 -16.04 -12.55 9.32
C ARG A 159 -16.26 -11.03 9.39
N LEU A 160 -15.18 -10.25 9.40
CA LEU A 160 -15.24 -8.77 9.52
C LEU A 160 -15.71 -8.11 8.21
N MET A 161 -15.38 -8.69 7.06
CA MET A 161 -15.64 -8.13 5.73
C MET A 161 -16.66 -8.95 4.93
N PRO A 162 -17.34 -8.35 3.92
CA PRO A 162 -18.40 -9.04 3.19
C PRO A 162 -17.76 -10.01 2.19
N THR A 163 -18.41 -11.15 1.96
CA THR A 163 -17.92 -12.22 1.08
C THR A 163 -17.45 -11.74 -0.30
N PRO A 164 -18.13 -10.80 -1.00
CA PRO A 164 -17.67 -10.29 -2.29
C PRO A 164 -16.28 -9.66 -2.25
N LEU A 165 -15.97 -8.89 -1.19
CA LEU A 165 -14.66 -8.23 -1.07
C LEU A 165 -13.54 -9.24 -0.86
N ILE A 166 -13.83 -10.33 -0.14
CA ILE A 166 -12.89 -11.43 0.08
C ILE A 166 -12.60 -12.13 -1.26
N VAL A 167 -13.64 -12.46 -2.03
CA VAL A 167 -13.50 -13.11 -3.35
C VAL A 167 -12.72 -12.22 -4.32
N VAL A 168 -13.05 -10.93 -4.39
CA VAL A 168 -12.32 -9.95 -5.23
C VAL A 168 -10.85 -9.86 -4.83
N SER A 169 -10.54 -9.91 -3.54
CA SER A 169 -9.15 -9.86 -3.05
C SER A 169 -8.36 -11.10 -3.47
N TYR A 170 -8.93 -12.30 -3.36
CA TYR A 170 -8.28 -13.52 -3.85
C TYR A 170 -8.12 -13.53 -5.36
N ALA A 171 -9.15 -13.14 -6.12
CA ALA A 171 -9.11 -13.08 -7.57
C ALA A 171 -8.03 -12.10 -8.05
N ALA A 172 -7.98 -10.90 -7.45
CA ALA A 172 -6.97 -9.90 -7.77
C ALA A 172 -5.55 -10.36 -7.39
N ALA A 173 -5.39 -11.02 -6.24
CA ALA A 173 -4.09 -11.56 -5.84
C ALA A 173 -3.60 -12.65 -6.79
N LEU A 174 -4.48 -13.57 -7.21
CA LEU A 174 -4.15 -14.61 -8.16
C LEU A 174 -3.83 -14.03 -9.55
N ALA A 175 -4.60 -13.03 -10.00
CA ALA A 175 -4.31 -12.32 -11.24
C ALA A 175 -2.93 -11.66 -11.22
N VAL A 176 -2.58 -10.96 -10.13
CA VAL A 176 -1.23 -10.38 -9.98
C VAL A 176 -0.17 -11.48 -9.99
N LEU A 177 -0.37 -12.59 -9.27
CA LEU A 177 0.65 -13.63 -9.15
C LEU A 177 0.92 -14.36 -10.49
N LEU A 178 -0.12 -14.55 -11.30
CA LEU A 178 -0.04 -15.28 -12.58
C LEU A 178 0.29 -14.40 -13.79
N ALA A 179 -0.17 -13.14 -13.79
CA ALA A 179 -0.13 -12.29 -14.97
C ALA A 179 0.86 -11.12 -14.86
N VAL A 180 1.63 -11.01 -13.76
CA VAL A 180 2.55 -9.89 -13.54
C VAL A 180 3.60 -9.73 -14.64
N ASP A 181 4.13 -10.83 -15.17
CA ASP A 181 5.16 -10.77 -16.23
C ASP A 181 4.54 -10.71 -17.64
N VAL A 182 3.22 -10.92 -17.76
CA VAL A 182 2.50 -10.97 -19.05
C VAL A 182 1.84 -9.63 -19.38
N SER A 183 1.33 -8.93 -18.36
CA SER A 183 0.58 -7.69 -18.57
C SER A 183 1.10 -6.59 -17.64
N PRO A 184 1.59 -5.46 -18.18
CA PRO A 184 2.04 -4.34 -17.36
C PRO A 184 0.90 -3.82 -16.47
N TRP A 185 -0.36 -3.94 -16.90
CA TRP A 185 -1.54 -3.47 -16.16
C TRP A 185 -1.69 -4.10 -14.77
N MET A 186 -1.05 -5.25 -14.50
CA MET A 186 -1.07 -5.88 -13.18
C MET A 186 -0.42 -5.02 -12.10
N THR A 187 0.47 -4.09 -12.45
CA THR A 187 1.05 -3.15 -11.48
C THR A 187 0.00 -2.20 -10.89
N VAL A 188 -1.05 -1.87 -11.65
CA VAL A 188 -2.13 -0.96 -11.24
C VAL A 188 -3.19 -1.70 -10.42
N THR A 189 -3.30 -3.02 -10.56
CA THR A 189 -4.25 -3.84 -9.79
C THR A 189 -4.09 -3.65 -8.29
N PHE A 190 -2.85 -3.59 -7.80
CA PHE A 190 -2.57 -3.44 -6.36
C PHE A 190 -3.08 -2.11 -5.78
N PRO A 191 -2.68 -0.92 -6.29
CA PRO A 191 -3.19 0.35 -5.75
C PRO A 191 -4.71 0.50 -5.93
N VAL A 192 -5.29 0.00 -7.03
CA VAL A 192 -6.75 0.00 -7.22
C VAL A 192 -7.43 -0.85 -6.15
N TRP A 193 -6.90 -2.03 -5.85
CA TRP A 193 -7.42 -2.88 -4.78
C TRP A 193 -7.30 -2.18 -3.41
N VAL A 194 -6.17 -1.55 -3.09
CA VAL A 194 -6.03 -0.79 -1.82
C VAL A 194 -7.04 0.34 -1.75
N LEU A 195 -7.32 1.03 -2.86
CA LEU A 195 -8.35 2.07 -2.92
C LEU A 195 -9.74 1.49 -2.61
N ILE A 196 -10.11 0.37 -3.25
CA ILE A 196 -11.39 -0.31 -3.00
C ILE A 196 -11.52 -0.70 -1.52
N VAL A 197 -10.49 -1.30 -0.93
CA VAL A 197 -10.47 -1.69 0.49
C VAL A 197 -10.62 -0.48 1.40
N SER A 198 -9.90 0.61 1.10
CA SER A 198 -9.93 1.84 1.90
C SER A 198 -11.32 2.49 1.85
N LEU A 199 -11.93 2.55 0.65
CA LEU A 199 -13.30 3.06 0.47
C LEU A 199 -14.34 2.16 1.15
N ALA A 200 -14.20 0.84 1.10
CA ALA A 200 -15.08 -0.09 1.80
C ALA A 200 -15.02 0.10 3.33
N ILE A 201 -13.84 0.36 3.89
CA ILE A 201 -13.67 0.67 5.32
C ILE A 201 -14.33 2.01 5.66
N LEU A 202 -14.18 3.03 4.82
CA LEU A 202 -14.79 4.35 5.01
C LEU A 202 -16.33 4.29 5.01
N THR A 203 -16.93 3.63 4.02
CA THR A 203 -18.40 3.55 3.88
C THR A 203 -19.05 2.79 5.02
N ARG A 204 -18.44 1.69 5.46
CA ARG A 204 -18.94 0.89 6.60
C ARG A 204 -18.90 1.66 7.92
N ARG A 205 -17.90 2.52 8.10
CA ARG A 205 -17.81 3.37 9.30
C ARG A 205 -18.80 4.53 9.26
N ALA A 206 -19.13 5.05 8.08
CA ALA A 206 -20.17 6.06 7.93
C ALA A 206 -21.58 5.51 8.21
N ALA A 207 -21.82 4.22 7.96
CA ALA A 207 -23.10 3.56 8.19
C ALA A 207 -23.36 3.13 9.65
N ALA A 208 -22.38 3.23 10.56
CA ALA A 208 -22.57 2.90 11.97
C ALA A 208 -23.33 4.04 12.70
N PRO A 209 -24.50 3.77 13.33
CA PRO A 209 -25.27 4.81 14.02
C PRO A 209 -24.48 5.46 15.15
N THR A 210 -24.51 6.80 15.23
CA THR A 210 -24.05 7.55 16.40
C THR A 210 -24.99 7.28 17.59
N PRO A 211 -24.47 6.91 18.78
CA PRO A 211 -25.28 6.50 19.93
C PRO A 211 -25.99 7.65 20.68
N ASP A 212 -26.38 8.74 19.99
CA ASP A 212 -27.04 9.93 20.59
C ASP A 212 -28.50 10.11 20.14
N THR A 213 -29.19 9.03 19.78
CA THR A 213 -30.65 9.06 19.45
C THR A 213 -31.43 7.93 20.13
N ALA A 214 -31.18 7.69 21.42
CA ALA A 214 -32.01 6.84 22.27
C ALA A 214 -32.31 7.54 23.60
#